data_AF-A0A2P6NSE3-F1
#
_entry.id   AF-A0A2P6NSE3-F1
#
_cell.length_a   1.000
_cell.length_b   1.000
_cell.length_c   1.000
_cell.angle_alpha   90.00
_cell.angle_beta   90.00
_cell.angle_gamma   90.00
#
_symmetry.space_group_name_H-M   'P 1'
#
loop_
_entity.id
_entity.type
_entity.pdbx_description
1 polymer ?
#
loop_
_entity_poly.entity_id
_entity_poly.type
_entity_poly.pdbx_seq_one_letter_code
_entity_poly.pdbx_strand_id
1 'polypeptide(L)'
;SVQMNLPWVRNIIIVAADGQRPAWLPTDTSRVVVVPHSKIMPAEHLPTFNSNAIESNLVNIPGLSKRWVLGITNAATDEFRFLYLNDDYFIGRPMSKADFFPDEERHYVFLDREKSGALADVRASALTYSNSYINSVSPSQKNQRRADSHAASPMDLSALKSMYELKGREWEITSSHRFRSSDDLTLVFVYNHFVLENPDHLIGRLPWFLWKWTQVMDFGLTDNLIWDQLLLRVMEYYRPQLFCINDDVTSADDLIDIQRVVKGTLERIFPESQSHW
;
A
#
# COMPACT_ATOMS: atom_id res chain seq x y z
N SER A 1 9.32 -2.58 12.09
CA SER A 1 9.77 -2.83 10.70
C SER A 1 10.17 -1.53 10.00
N VAL A 2 9.26 -0.59 9.72
CA VAL A 2 9.54 0.65 8.95
C VAL A 2 10.69 1.47 9.54
N GLN A 3 10.65 1.78 10.84
CA GLN A 3 11.71 2.56 11.51
C GLN A 3 13.11 1.97 11.29
N MET A 4 13.22 0.67 11.53
CA MET A 4 14.46 -0.09 11.53
C MET A 4 15.02 -0.24 10.11
N ASN A 5 14.13 -0.41 9.14
CA ASN A 5 14.50 -0.85 7.80
C ASN A 5 14.36 0.22 6.71
N LEU A 6 13.69 1.33 6.99
CA LEU A 6 13.54 2.49 6.10
C LEU A 6 13.95 3.80 6.80
N PRO A 7 15.19 3.94 7.30
CA PRO A 7 15.60 5.10 8.10
C PRO A 7 15.58 6.44 7.34
N TRP A 8 15.50 6.39 6.01
CA TRP A 8 15.38 7.55 5.14
C TRP A 8 13.95 8.09 5.02
N VAL A 9 12.95 7.34 5.48
CA VAL A 9 11.55 7.80 5.58
C VAL A 9 11.46 8.82 6.71
N ARG A 10 11.04 10.05 6.35
CA ARG A 10 11.02 11.18 7.27
C ARG A 10 9.77 11.23 8.12
N ASN A 11 8.62 11.00 7.49
CA ASN A 11 7.31 11.08 8.11
C ASN A 11 6.52 9.81 7.80
N ILE A 12 5.76 9.33 8.77
CA ILE A 12 4.82 8.22 8.65
C ILE A 12 3.43 8.77 8.89
N ILE A 13 2.54 8.58 7.93
CA ILE A 13 1.14 8.95 8.04
C ILE A 13 0.33 7.67 8.20
N ILE A 14 -0.39 7.56 9.30
CA ILE A 14 -1.31 6.45 9.57
C ILE A 14 -2.72 7.00 9.37
N VAL A 15 -3.41 6.53 8.34
CA VAL A 15 -4.83 6.83 8.16
C VAL A 15 -5.63 5.82 8.96
N ALA A 16 -6.49 6.29 9.86
CA ALA A 16 -7.28 5.44 10.75
C ALA A 16 -8.71 5.96 10.88
N ALA A 17 -9.62 5.17 11.44
CA ALA A 17 -10.95 5.67 11.79
C ALA A 17 -10.86 6.67 12.96
N ASP A 18 -11.88 7.52 13.11
CA ASP A 18 -11.95 8.49 14.20
C ASP A 18 -11.81 7.85 15.58
N GLY A 19 -10.95 8.44 16.41
CA GLY A 19 -10.67 7.95 17.76
C GLY A 19 -9.80 6.69 17.83
N GLN A 20 -9.43 6.09 16.68
CA GLN A 20 -8.51 4.96 16.66
C GLN A 20 -7.06 5.46 16.64
N ARG A 21 -6.34 5.17 17.72
CA ARG A 21 -4.88 5.31 17.79
C ARG A 21 -4.32 4.03 18.41
N PRO A 22 -3.38 3.33 17.75
CA PRO A 22 -2.80 2.14 18.32
C PRO A 22 -2.13 2.45 19.67
N ALA A 23 -2.46 1.68 20.70
CA ALA A 23 -1.96 1.91 22.07
C ALA A 23 -0.43 1.78 22.18
N TRP A 24 0.18 1.02 21.26
CA TRP A 24 1.63 0.87 21.17
C TRP A 24 2.34 2.06 20.54
N LEU A 25 1.62 3.01 19.92
CA LEU A 25 2.24 4.13 19.21
C LEU A 25 2.74 5.17 20.22
N PRO A 26 4.06 5.45 20.30
CA PRO A 26 4.65 6.35 21.29
C PRO A 26 4.01 7.72 21.30
N THR A 27 3.93 8.38 22.46
CA THR A 27 3.35 9.72 22.58
C THR A 27 4.21 10.81 21.94
N ASP A 28 5.53 10.59 21.86
CA ASP A 28 6.41 11.42 21.02
C ASP A 28 6.26 10.98 19.57
N THR A 29 5.61 11.82 18.77
CA THR A 29 5.24 11.51 17.39
C THR A 29 5.78 12.54 16.41
N SER A 30 6.95 13.12 16.67
CA SER A 30 7.55 14.14 15.80
C SER A 30 7.64 13.72 14.32
N ARG A 31 7.71 12.40 14.05
CA ARG A 31 7.71 11.80 12.71
C ARG A 31 6.46 11.01 12.34
N VAL A 32 5.53 10.77 13.26
CA VAL A 32 4.34 9.93 13.00
C VAL A 32 3.07 10.75 13.17
N VAL A 33 2.23 10.79 12.16
CA VAL A 33 0.97 11.53 12.20
C VAL A 33 -0.17 10.55 11.99
N VAL A 34 -1.11 10.52 12.93
CA VAL A 34 -2.36 9.79 12.76
C VAL A 34 -3.39 10.74 12.19
N VAL A 35 -3.90 10.43 11.00
CA VAL A 35 -4.92 11.22 10.31
C VAL A 35 -6.23 10.42 10.33
N PRO A 36 -7.28 10.90 11.01
CA PRO A 36 -8.57 10.22 10.93
C PRO A 36 -9.15 10.38 9.52
N HIS A 37 -9.76 9.33 8.97
CA HIS A 37 -10.30 9.37 7.60
C HIS A 37 -11.41 10.42 7.43
N SER A 38 -12.07 10.85 8.51
CA SER A 38 -13.02 11.96 8.49
C SER A 38 -12.41 13.31 8.10
N LYS A 39 -11.08 13.43 8.16
CA LYS A 39 -10.34 14.64 7.74
C LYS A 39 -10.07 14.70 6.25
N ILE A 40 -10.22 13.58 5.55
CA ILE A 40 -9.89 13.46 4.12
C ILE A 40 -11.11 13.09 3.27
N MET A 41 -12.16 12.55 3.87
CA MET A 41 -13.39 12.11 3.21
C MET A 41 -14.55 13.10 3.41
N PRO A 42 -15.49 13.20 2.43
CA PRO A 42 -16.76 13.89 2.62
C PRO A 42 -17.57 13.32 3.79
N ALA A 43 -18.29 14.18 4.53
CA ALA A 43 -19.02 13.76 5.72
C ALA A 43 -20.19 12.81 5.39
N GLU A 44 -20.81 13.00 4.22
CA GLU A 44 -21.88 12.18 3.66
C GLU A 44 -21.43 10.75 3.28
N HIS A 45 -20.12 10.55 3.07
CA HIS A 45 -19.54 9.24 2.74
C HIS A 45 -19.17 8.42 3.98
N LEU A 46 -19.37 8.98 5.17
CA LEU A 46 -19.06 8.34 6.44
C LEU A 46 -20.33 7.81 7.13
N PRO A 47 -20.21 6.76 7.96
CA PRO A 47 -19.02 5.93 8.15
C PRO A 47 -18.79 4.99 6.96
N THR A 48 -17.52 4.65 6.71
CA THR A 48 -17.13 3.60 5.76
C THR A 48 -16.22 2.56 6.42
N PHE A 49 -16.31 1.33 5.94
CA PHE A 49 -15.45 0.19 6.26
C PHE A 49 -14.76 -0.34 5.00
N ASN A 50 -14.77 0.45 3.92
CA ASN A 50 -14.20 0.10 2.63
C ASN A 50 -12.82 0.75 2.46
N SER A 51 -11.78 -0.08 2.34
CA SER A 51 -10.42 0.41 2.06
C SER A 51 -10.35 1.20 0.75
N ASN A 52 -11.04 0.77 -0.32
CA ASN A 52 -11.04 1.48 -1.60
C ASN A 52 -11.65 2.88 -1.48
N ALA A 53 -12.71 3.03 -0.67
CA ALA A 53 -13.34 4.32 -0.41
C ALA A 53 -12.38 5.26 0.36
N ILE A 54 -11.67 4.76 1.37
CA ILE A 54 -10.66 5.54 2.11
C ILE A 54 -9.49 5.90 1.18
N GLU A 55 -9.01 4.94 0.40
CA GLU A 55 -7.90 5.10 -0.55
C GLU A 55 -8.20 6.15 -1.62
N SER A 56 -9.46 6.22 -2.10
CA SER A 56 -9.93 7.24 -3.06
C SER A 56 -9.85 8.68 -2.52
N ASN A 57 -9.54 8.87 -1.24
CA ASN A 57 -9.43 10.18 -0.61
C ASN A 57 -8.01 10.50 -0.11
N LEU A 58 -7.01 9.64 -0.32
CA LEU A 58 -5.65 9.89 0.20
C LEU A 58 -4.99 11.14 -0.40
N VAL A 59 -5.40 11.56 -1.60
CA VAL A 59 -4.96 12.83 -2.21
C VAL A 59 -5.28 14.06 -1.34
N ASN A 60 -6.31 13.95 -0.49
CA ASN A 60 -6.78 15.02 0.40
C ASN A 60 -6.02 15.08 1.74
N ILE A 61 -5.08 14.17 2.01
CA ILE A 61 -4.30 14.16 3.26
C ILE A 61 -3.63 15.53 3.47
N PRO A 62 -3.96 16.25 4.55
CA PRO A 62 -3.31 17.51 4.87
C PRO A 62 -1.81 17.28 5.08
N GLY A 63 -0.98 18.08 4.42
CA GLY A 63 0.47 17.95 4.58
C GLY A 63 1.12 16.93 3.64
N LEU A 64 0.35 16.14 2.88
CA LEU A 64 0.92 15.26 1.84
C LEU A 64 1.66 16.09 0.79
N SER A 65 1.25 17.36 0.57
CA SER A 65 1.87 18.36 -0.31
C SER A 65 2.57 19.52 0.40
N LYS A 66 2.61 19.57 1.75
CA LYS A 66 3.11 20.76 2.46
C LYS A 66 4.39 20.48 3.23
N ARG A 67 5.43 21.24 2.88
CA ARG A 67 6.58 21.61 3.70
C ARG A 67 6.12 22.06 5.10
N TRP A 68 6.30 21.20 6.10
CA TRP A 68 6.23 21.57 7.51
C TRP A 68 7.54 21.26 8.21
N VAL A 69 8.67 21.78 7.70
CA VAL A 69 9.89 22.01 8.50
C VAL A 69 10.62 23.22 7.89
N LEU A 70 11.00 24.14 8.78
CA LEU A 70 11.75 25.37 8.53
C LEU A 70 13.00 25.14 7.66
N GLY A 71 13.18 26.00 6.65
CA GLY A 71 14.47 26.37 6.08
C GLY A 71 15.30 25.24 5.44
N ILE A 72 15.07 25.02 4.15
CA ILE A 72 16.05 24.83 3.05
C ILE A 72 15.26 24.23 1.88
N THR A 73 15.22 24.98 0.78
CA THR A 73 14.47 24.59 -0.42
C THR A 73 15.38 24.78 -1.62
N ASN A 74 15.54 23.74 -2.45
CA ASN A 74 15.87 23.95 -3.84
C ASN A 74 14.54 24.04 -4.60
N ALA A 75 14.34 25.12 -5.34
CA ALA A 75 13.03 25.58 -5.83
C ALA A 75 12.61 24.94 -7.18
N ALA A 76 13.19 23.81 -7.57
CA ALA A 76 13.04 23.28 -8.93
C ALA A 76 12.10 22.06 -9.06
N THR A 77 11.86 21.27 -8.01
CA THR A 77 10.91 20.14 -8.04
C THR A 77 10.14 20.07 -6.74
N ASP A 78 8.90 20.58 -6.74
CA ASP A 78 7.96 20.50 -5.60
C ASP A 78 7.23 19.13 -5.61
N GLU A 79 7.96 18.07 -5.97
CA GLU A 79 7.44 16.71 -6.15
C GLU A 79 7.44 15.95 -4.83
N PHE A 80 6.25 15.78 -4.27
CA PHE A 80 6.04 15.00 -3.04
C PHE A 80 5.88 13.52 -3.39
N ARG A 81 6.93 12.75 -3.12
CA ARG A 81 6.95 11.28 -3.30
C ARG A 81 6.82 10.55 -1.98
N PHE A 82 6.05 9.47 -1.97
CA PHE A 82 5.76 8.69 -0.77
C PHE A 82 5.64 7.20 -1.09
N LEU A 83 5.73 6.35 -0.07
CA LEU A 83 5.40 4.94 -0.17
C LEU A 83 4.00 4.72 0.38
N TYR A 84 3.12 4.16 -0.43
CA TYR A 84 1.84 3.65 0.02
C TYR A 84 1.98 2.19 0.46
N LEU A 85 1.43 1.91 1.64
CA LEU A 85 1.36 0.61 2.29
C LEU A 85 -0.03 0.51 2.94
N ASN A 86 -0.73 -0.60 2.75
CA ASN A 86 -1.86 -0.98 3.59
C ASN A 86 -1.36 -1.46 4.98
N ASP A 87 -2.25 -2.03 5.79
CA ASP A 87 -1.99 -2.50 7.15
C ASP A 87 -1.32 -3.88 7.27
N ASP A 88 -1.25 -4.68 6.21
CA ASP A 88 -0.72 -6.06 6.23
C ASP A 88 0.78 -6.16 5.88
N TYR A 89 1.44 -5.03 5.55
CA TYR A 89 2.83 -4.98 5.13
C TYR A 89 3.85 -4.92 6.29
N PHE A 90 4.96 -5.65 6.08
CA PHE A 90 6.14 -5.62 6.93
C PHE A 90 7.40 -5.40 6.08
N ILE A 91 8.29 -4.52 6.57
CA ILE A 91 9.65 -4.39 6.03
C ILE A 91 10.57 -5.28 6.84
N GLY A 92 11.02 -6.40 6.27
CA GLY A 92 11.82 -7.43 6.96
C GLY A 92 13.32 -7.18 6.97
N ARG A 93 13.84 -6.38 6.02
CA ARG A 93 15.26 -6.03 5.93
C ARG A 93 15.47 -4.58 5.48
N PRO A 94 16.64 -3.96 5.76
CA PRO A 94 16.91 -2.61 5.32
C PRO A 94 16.77 -2.45 3.80
N MET A 95 16.08 -1.39 3.39
CA MET A 95 15.94 -0.95 2.00
C MET A 95 16.33 0.51 1.86
N SER A 96 16.86 0.87 0.71
CA SER A 96 17.28 2.21 0.34
C SER A 96 16.18 2.96 -0.41
N LYS A 97 16.26 4.30 -0.46
CA LYS A 97 15.36 5.12 -1.32
C LYS A 97 15.41 4.65 -2.78
N ALA A 98 16.60 4.25 -3.26
CA ALA A 98 16.85 3.79 -4.62
C ALA A 98 16.15 2.46 -4.98
N ASP A 99 15.65 1.70 -3.99
CA ASP A 99 14.84 0.51 -4.25
C ASP A 99 13.44 0.85 -4.78
N PHE A 100 13.02 2.11 -4.63
CA PHE A 100 11.71 2.62 -5.04
C PHE A 100 11.81 3.77 -6.03
N PHE A 101 12.77 4.67 -5.80
CA PHE A 101 12.99 5.91 -6.55
C PHE A 101 14.41 5.90 -7.11
N PRO A 102 14.63 5.41 -8.34
CA PRO A 102 15.98 5.31 -8.93
C PRO A 102 16.65 6.67 -9.13
N ASP A 103 15.86 7.74 -9.28
CA ASP A 103 16.32 9.13 -9.36
C ASP A 103 15.22 10.08 -8.85
N GLU A 104 15.34 11.36 -9.16
CA GLU A 104 14.45 12.40 -8.66
C GLU A 104 13.12 12.50 -9.43
N GLU A 105 12.99 11.92 -10.62
CA GLU A 105 11.80 12.04 -11.47
C GLU A 105 11.01 10.74 -11.57
N ARG A 106 11.68 9.59 -11.36
CA ARG A 106 11.11 8.27 -11.62
C ARG A 106 10.88 7.46 -10.36
N HIS A 107 9.97 6.51 -10.46
CA HIS A 107 9.75 5.44 -9.48
C HIS A 107 9.50 4.11 -10.18
N TYR A 108 9.76 3.02 -9.45
CA TYR A 108 9.48 1.68 -9.93
C TYR A 108 8.02 1.29 -9.72
N VAL A 109 7.43 0.67 -10.74
CA VAL A 109 6.10 0.06 -10.67
C VAL A 109 6.24 -1.46 -10.56
N PHE A 110 5.59 -2.06 -9.56
CA PHE A 110 5.67 -3.50 -9.28
C PHE A 110 4.38 -4.19 -9.74
N LEU A 111 4.50 -5.03 -10.77
CA LEU A 111 3.38 -5.75 -11.38
C LEU A 111 3.60 -7.26 -11.36
N ASP A 112 2.53 -8.01 -11.09
CA ASP A 112 2.55 -9.47 -11.16
C ASP A 112 2.34 -9.97 -12.59
N ARG A 113 2.71 -11.23 -12.87
CA ARG A 113 2.57 -11.80 -14.22
C ARG A 113 1.12 -12.03 -14.60
N GLU A 114 0.28 -12.25 -13.60
CA GLU A 114 -1.15 -12.46 -13.73
C GLU A 114 -1.84 -11.18 -14.19
N LYS A 115 -2.93 -11.36 -14.94
CA LYS A 115 -3.76 -10.26 -15.41
C LYS A 115 -4.89 -10.00 -14.43
N SER A 116 -5.40 -8.78 -14.41
CA SER A 116 -6.60 -8.39 -13.65
C SER A 116 -7.79 -9.32 -13.95
N GLY A 117 -8.57 -9.65 -12.91
CA GLY A 117 -9.86 -10.34 -13.03
C GLY A 117 -9.82 -11.87 -13.11
N ALA A 118 -8.77 -12.53 -12.60
CA ALA A 118 -8.65 -13.99 -12.67
C ALA A 118 -9.57 -14.77 -11.69
N LEU A 119 -10.13 -14.11 -10.66
CA LEU A 119 -10.94 -14.73 -9.60
C LEU A 119 -12.35 -14.13 -9.55
N ALA A 120 -13.32 -14.89 -9.04
CA ALA A 120 -14.73 -14.48 -8.94
C ALA A 120 -15.06 -13.94 -7.53
N ASP A 121 -14.37 -12.89 -7.09
CA ASP A 121 -14.69 -12.19 -5.84
C ASP A 121 -14.85 -10.68 -6.07
N VAL A 122 -15.29 -9.96 -5.02
CA VAL A 122 -15.54 -8.51 -5.09
C VAL A 122 -14.24 -7.76 -5.41
N ARG A 123 -13.08 -8.22 -4.89
CA ARG A 123 -11.77 -7.59 -5.14
C ARG A 123 -11.37 -7.71 -6.61
N ALA A 124 -11.49 -8.89 -7.19
CA ALA A 124 -11.20 -9.13 -8.60
C ALA A 124 -12.18 -8.39 -9.53
N SER A 125 -13.43 -8.23 -9.08
CA SER A 125 -14.43 -7.41 -9.79
C SER A 125 -14.04 -5.92 -9.79
N ALA A 126 -13.63 -5.37 -8.65
CA ALA A 126 -13.12 -3.99 -8.54
C ALA A 126 -11.86 -3.77 -9.41
N LEU A 127 -10.95 -4.74 -9.48
CA LEU A 127 -9.81 -4.69 -10.41
C LEU A 127 -10.25 -4.68 -11.88
N THR A 128 -11.26 -5.49 -12.23
CA THR A 128 -11.83 -5.53 -13.58
C THR A 128 -12.50 -4.21 -13.95
N TYR A 129 -13.22 -3.61 -13.00
CA TYR A 129 -13.80 -2.29 -13.13
C TYR A 129 -12.72 -1.22 -13.32
N SER A 130 -11.67 -1.23 -12.50
CA SER A 130 -10.53 -0.32 -12.59
C SER A 130 -9.79 -0.42 -13.92
N ASN A 131 -9.61 -1.63 -14.46
CA ASN A 131 -9.06 -1.85 -15.79
C ASN A 131 -9.94 -1.25 -16.89
N SER A 132 -11.27 -1.39 -16.76
CA SER A 132 -12.23 -0.80 -17.70
C SER A 132 -12.21 0.73 -17.62
N TYR A 133 -12.10 1.29 -16.41
CA TYR A 133 -11.95 2.72 -16.18
C TYR A 133 -10.70 3.28 -16.87
N ILE A 134 -9.52 2.70 -16.63
CA ILE A 134 -8.26 3.13 -17.28
C ILE A 134 -8.37 3.04 -18.80
N ASN A 135 -8.93 1.95 -19.35
CA ASN A 135 -9.13 1.82 -20.79
C ASN A 135 -10.05 2.90 -21.39
N SER A 136 -10.88 3.55 -20.56
CA SER A 136 -11.78 4.63 -20.97
C SER A 136 -11.14 6.02 -20.93
N VAL A 137 -10.13 6.24 -20.08
CA VAL A 137 -9.42 7.52 -19.93
C VAL A 137 -8.10 7.54 -20.68
N SER A 138 -7.52 6.37 -20.95
CA SER A 138 -6.28 6.24 -21.69
C SER A 138 -6.34 5.07 -22.69
N PRO A 139 -6.80 5.36 -23.91
CA PRO A 139 -7.07 4.35 -24.92
C PRO A 139 -5.81 3.86 -25.64
N SER A 140 -4.63 4.40 -25.33
CA SER A 140 -3.37 4.05 -26.00
C SER A 140 -3.01 2.57 -25.86
N GLN A 141 -3.53 1.90 -24.82
CA GLN A 141 -3.39 0.46 -24.61
C GLN A 141 -4.69 -0.16 -24.08
N LYS A 142 -5.69 -0.39 -24.97
CA LYS A 142 -6.91 -1.17 -24.65
C LYS A 142 -6.61 -2.66 -24.45
N ASN A 143 -5.90 -2.99 -23.37
CA ASN A 143 -5.49 -4.34 -23.06
C ASN A 143 -6.02 -4.76 -21.69
N GLN A 144 -6.06 -6.08 -21.47
CA GLN A 144 -6.18 -6.62 -20.13
C GLN A 144 -4.85 -6.41 -19.42
N ARG A 145 -4.82 -5.49 -18.44
CA ARG A 145 -3.61 -5.07 -17.75
C ARG A 145 -3.19 -6.07 -16.67
N ARG A 146 -1.89 -6.09 -16.40
CA ARG A 146 -1.29 -6.91 -15.33
C ARG A 146 -1.80 -6.44 -13.97
N ALA A 147 -2.04 -7.36 -13.07
CA ALA A 147 -2.34 -7.03 -11.68
C ALA A 147 -1.12 -6.37 -11.01
N ASP A 148 -1.37 -5.52 -10.02
CA ASP A 148 -0.30 -5.01 -9.17
C ASP A 148 0.24 -6.13 -8.31
N SER A 149 1.52 -6.07 -8.05
CA SER A 149 2.11 -6.89 -7.01
C SER A 149 1.71 -6.35 -5.66
N HIS A 150 1.47 -7.24 -4.70
CA HIS A 150 1.22 -6.88 -3.30
C HIS A 150 2.53 -6.39 -2.65
N ALA A 151 3.03 -5.25 -3.10
CA ALA A 151 4.29 -4.61 -2.74
C ALA A 151 4.05 -3.18 -2.25
N ALA A 152 5.03 -2.59 -1.56
CA ALA A 152 5.02 -1.15 -1.30
C ALA A 152 4.91 -0.39 -2.63
N SER A 153 3.94 0.52 -2.69
CA SER A 153 3.65 1.26 -3.91
C SER A 153 4.26 2.66 -3.84
N PRO A 154 5.40 2.93 -4.49
CA PRO A 154 5.91 4.28 -4.57
C PRO A 154 5.01 5.15 -5.42
N MET A 155 4.65 6.31 -4.90
CA MET A 155 3.73 7.24 -5.53
C MET A 155 4.31 8.64 -5.57
N ASP A 156 3.93 9.39 -6.59
CA ASP A 156 4.16 10.81 -6.76
C ASP A 156 2.83 11.55 -6.64
N LEU A 157 2.80 12.59 -5.80
CA LEU A 157 1.58 13.33 -5.52
C LEU A 157 1.09 14.15 -6.73
N SER A 158 1.98 14.64 -7.59
CA SER A 158 1.59 15.38 -8.79
C SER A 158 0.94 14.46 -9.83
N ALA A 159 1.49 13.26 -10.00
CA ALA A 159 0.89 12.22 -10.82
C ALA A 159 -0.45 11.76 -10.24
N LEU A 160 -0.51 11.57 -8.91
CA LEU A 160 -1.75 11.22 -8.21
C LEU A 160 -2.83 12.28 -8.46
N LYS A 161 -2.53 13.57 -8.25
CA LYS A 161 -3.49 14.66 -8.51
C LYS A 161 -3.96 14.68 -9.97
N SER A 162 -3.03 14.58 -10.92
CA SER A 162 -3.36 14.50 -12.35
C SER A 162 -4.30 13.34 -12.65
N MET A 163 -4.09 12.17 -12.03
CA MET A 163 -4.96 11.01 -12.17
C MET A 163 -6.38 11.26 -11.60
N TYR A 164 -6.52 11.97 -10.48
CA TYR A 164 -7.83 12.33 -9.91
C TYR A 164 -8.58 13.36 -10.76
N GLU A 165 -7.88 14.23 -11.48
CA GLU A 165 -8.48 15.19 -12.41
C GLU A 165 -9.08 14.50 -13.66
N LEU A 166 -8.57 13.32 -14.02
CA LEU A 166 -9.19 12.48 -15.05
C LEU A 166 -10.48 11.88 -14.49
N LYS A 167 -11.63 12.24 -15.08
CA LYS A 167 -12.96 11.68 -14.76
C LYS A 167 -13.19 11.41 -13.26
N GLY A 168 -13.21 12.47 -12.45
CA GLY A 168 -13.37 12.36 -10.99
C GLY A 168 -14.68 11.71 -10.49
N ARG A 169 -15.66 11.43 -11.34
CA ARG A 169 -16.96 10.86 -10.93
C ARG A 169 -16.81 9.44 -10.38
N GLU A 170 -15.98 8.61 -10.99
CA GLU A 170 -15.79 7.21 -10.60
C GLU A 170 -15.06 7.09 -9.25
N TRP A 171 -14.16 8.04 -8.97
CA TRP A 171 -13.56 8.20 -7.64
C TRP A 171 -14.59 8.60 -6.60
N GLU A 172 -15.50 9.53 -6.93
CA GLU A 172 -16.59 9.94 -6.05
C GLU A 172 -17.55 8.77 -5.73
N ILE A 173 -17.91 7.98 -6.74
CA ILE A 173 -18.73 6.76 -6.57
C ILE A 173 -18.04 5.80 -5.61
N THR A 174 -16.76 5.48 -5.86
CA THR A 174 -15.96 4.61 -4.99
C THR A 174 -15.91 5.15 -3.56
N SER A 175 -15.70 6.47 -3.40
CA SER A 175 -15.66 7.13 -2.09
C SER A 175 -16.97 6.98 -1.32
N SER A 176 -18.12 6.88 -1.99
CA SER A 176 -19.44 6.82 -1.35
C SER A 176 -19.79 5.44 -0.77
N HIS A 177 -19.06 4.39 -1.18
CA HIS A 177 -19.35 3.03 -0.76
C HIS A 177 -18.94 2.76 0.69
N ARG A 178 -19.89 2.26 1.50
CA ARG A 178 -19.65 1.90 2.91
C ARG A 178 -18.93 0.57 3.09
N PHE A 179 -19.15 -0.37 2.16
CA PHE A 179 -18.47 -1.67 2.09
C PHE A 179 -17.93 -1.86 0.68
N ARG A 180 -16.97 -2.79 0.51
CA ARG A 180 -16.39 -3.08 -0.81
C ARG A 180 -17.47 -3.39 -1.83
N SER A 181 -17.34 -2.79 -3.01
CA SER A 181 -18.23 -2.98 -4.14
C SER A 181 -17.45 -3.43 -5.37
N SER A 182 -18.14 -4.12 -6.29
CA SER A 182 -17.55 -4.60 -7.54
C SER A 182 -17.17 -3.49 -8.51
N ASP A 183 -17.70 -2.29 -8.30
CA ASP A 183 -17.46 -1.06 -9.07
C ASP A 183 -16.63 -0.03 -8.29
N ASP A 184 -15.85 -0.49 -7.31
CA ASP A 184 -14.80 0.33 -6.69
C ASP A 184 -13.59 0.46 -7.62
N LEU A 185 -13.00 1.66 -7.65
CA LEU A 185 -11.64 1.85 -8.15
C LEU A 185 -10.61 1.43 -7.09
N THR A 186 -9.59 0.69 -7.52
CA THR A 186 -8.45 0.33 -6.68
C THR A 186 -7.30 1.31 -6.92
N LEU A 187 -6.89 2.04 -5.87
CA LEU A 187 -5.96 3.16 -6.02
C LEU A 187 -4.64 2.75 -6.69
N VAL A 188 -3.99 1.72 -6.13
CA VAL A 188 -2.67 1.26 -6.59
C VAL A 188 -2.71 0.88 -8.07
N PHE A 189 -3.74 0.15 -8.49
CA PHE A 189 -3.89 -0.30 -9.87
C PHE A 189 -4.07 0.87 -10.82
N VAL A 190 -5.01 1.76 -10.52
CA VAL A 190 -5.33 2.90 -11.39
C VAL A 190 -4.11 3.81 -11.47
N TYR A 191 -3.43 4.08 -10.35
CA TYR A 191 -2.23 4.90 -10.31
C TYR A 191 -1.08 4.28 -11.12
N ASN A 192 -0.76 3.00 -10.89
CA ASN A 192 0.35 2.32 -11.55
C ASN A 192 0.16 2.30 -13.07
N HIS A 193 -1.05 2.00 -13.55
CA HIS A 193 -1.33 1.98 -14.98
C HIS A 193 -1.44 3.38 -15.59
N PHE A 194 -1.84 4.39 -14.82
CA PHE A 194 -1.79 5.79 -15.24
C PHE A 194 -0.35 6.27 -15.46
N VAL A 195 0.56 6.01 -14.52
CA VAL A 195 1.95 6.47 -14.66
C VAL A 195 2.74 5.71 -15.72
N LEU A 196 2.43 4.43 -15.95
CA LEU A 196 3.07 3.63 -17.01
C LEU A 196 2.70 4.04 -18.44
N GLU A 197 1.70 4.90 -18.59
CA GLU A 197 1.38 5.51 -19.89
C GLU A 197 2.26 6.71 -20.21
N ASN A 198 2.93 7.26 -19.19
CA ASN A 198 4.01 8.21 -19.38
C ASN A 198 5.33 7.43 -19.56
N PRO A 199 6.10 7.69 -20.63
CA PRO A 199 7.29 6.91 -20.97
C PRO A 199 8.42 7.01 -19.95
N ASP A 200 8.33 7.92 -18.98
CA ASP A 200 9.38 8.16 -18.00
C ASP A 200 9.36 7.17 -16.82
N HIS A 201 8.26 6.43 -16.58
CA HIS A 201 8.19 5.49 -15.45
C HIS A 201 8.71 4.09 -15.77
N LEU A 202 9.33 3.42 -14.79
CA LEU A 202 10.03 2.15 -14.97
C LEU A 202 9.27 0.97 -14.35
N ILE A 203 9.14 -0.14 -15.07
CA ILE A 203 8.58 -1.39 -14.52
C ILE A 203 9.68 -2.16 -13.79
N GLY A 204 9.61 -2.19 -12.46
CA GLY A 204 10.48 -2.95 -11.57
C GLY A 204 11.97 -2.60 -11.64
N ARG A 205 12.72 -2.98 -10.61
CA ARG A 205 14.18 -2.84 -10.57
C ARG A 205 14.91 -4.06 -11.13
N LEU A 206 14.37 -5.25 -10.89
CA LEU A 206 14.97 -6.54 -11.24
C LEU A 206 14.00 -7.33 -12.13
N PRO A 207 14.45 -8.41 -12.80
CA PRO A 207 13.55 -9.36 -13.43
C PRO A 207 12.51 -9.90 -12.43
N TRP A 208 11.27 -10.13 -12.90
CA TRP A 208 10.12 -10.49 -12.04
C TRP A 208 10.42 -11.55 -10.99
N PHE A 209 11.05 -12.65 -11.41
CA PHE A 209 11.42 -13.73 -10.51
C PHE A 209 12.36 -13.30 -9.39
N LEU A 210 13.40 -12.50 -9.68
CA LEU A 210 14.34 -12.12 -8.63
C LEU A 210 13.69 -11.20 -7.59
N TRP A 211 12.88 -10.23 -7.99
CA TRP A 211 12.28 -9.34 -6.99
C TRP A 211 11.09 -9.97 -6.26
N LYS A 212 10.28 -10.84 -6.89
CA LYS A 212 9.22 -11.57 -6.16
C LYS A 212 9.80 -12.52 -5.11
N TRP A 213 11.00 -13.06 -5.34
CA TRP A 213 11.65 -13.92 -4.34
C TRP A 213 12.43 -13.13 -3.30
N THR A 214 13.10 -12.04 -3.67
CA THR A 214 13.99 -11.30 -2.75
C THR A 214 13.34 -10.09 -2.08
N GLN A 215 12.41 -9.43 -2.76
CA GLN A 215 11.86 -8.14 -2.35
C GLN A 215 10.45 -8.25 -1.77
N VAL A 216 9.57 -9.10 -2.29
CA VAL A 216 8.14 -9.08 -1.94
C VAL A 216 7.59 -10.50 -1.84
N MET A 217 7.25 -10.95 -0.64
CA MET A 217 6.57 -12.25 -0.44
C MET A 217 5.21 -12.08 0.24
N ASP A 218 4.21 -12.77 -0.31
CA ASP A 218 2.85 -12.74 0.18
C ASP A 218 2.58 -14.03 0.96
N PHE A 219 2.20 -13.92 2.24
CA PHE A 219 1.89 -15.06 3.08
C PHE A 219 0.39 -15.02 3.45
N GLY A 220 -0.42 -15.85 2.80
CA GLY A 220 -1.80 -16.09 3.21
C GLY A 220 -1.84 -17.22 4.24
N LEU A 221 -2.27 -16.88 5.47
CA LEU A 221 -2.49 -17.86 6.53
C LEU A 221 -3.80 -18.59 6.29
N THR A 222 -3.85 -19.88 6.59
CA THR A 222 -4.97 -20.77 6.26
C THR A 222 -5.53 -21.46 7.50
N ASP A 223 -6.57 -22.28 7.38
CA ASP A 223 -7.02 -23.15 8.47
C ASP A 223 -6.09 -24.38 8.66
N ASN A 224 -4.78 -24.26 8.38
CA ASN A 224 -3.79 -25.33 8.49
C ASN A 224 -2.55 -24.87 9.26
N LEU A 225 -2.63 -24.99 10.57
CA LEU A 225 -1.60 -24.56 11.51
C LEU A 225 -0.20 -25.14 11.21
N ILE A 226 -0.10 -26.38 10.73
CA ILE A 226 1.20 -27.00 10.39
C ILE A 226 1.82 -26.29 9.19
N TRP A 227 1.02 -26.00 8.16
CA TRP A 227 1.48 -25.25 7.00
C TRP A 227 1.79 -23.80 7.33
N ASP A 228 0.96 -23.13 8.12
CA ASP A 228 1.22 -21.75 8.53
C ASP A 228 2.50 -21.65 9.36
N GLN A 229 2.75 -22.60 10.27
CA GLN A 229 4.02 -22.67 10.99
C GLN A 229 5.22 -22.86 10.06
N LEU A 230 5.10 -23.73 9.04
CA LEU A 230 6.17 -23.92 8.06
C LEU A 230 6.41 -22.64 7.25
N LEU A 231 5.35 -22.00 6.75
CA LEU A 231 5.43 -20.74 5.99
C LEU A 231 6.10 -19.64 6.82
N LEU A 232 5.68 -19.48 8.08
CA LEU A 232 6.25 -18.50 9.00
C LEU A 232 7.71 -18.81 9.36
N ARG A 233 8.11 -20.08 9.44
CA ARG A 233 9.52 -20.48 9.59
C ARG A 233 10.36 -20.16 8.36
N VAL A 234 9.84 -20.38 7.17
CA VAL A 234 10.51 -19.99 5.92
C VAL A 234 10.67 -18.48 5.86
N MET A 235 9.63 -17.73 6.19
CA MET A 235 9.67 -16.27 6.29
C MET A 235 10.71 -15.79 7.32
N GLU A 236 10.73 -16.39 8.51
CA GLU A 236 11.68 -16.07 9.59
C GLU A 236 13.13 -16.32 9.16
N TYR A 237 13.37 -17.42 8.43
CA TYR A 237 14.70 -17.80 7.93
C TYR A 237 15.15 -16.92 6.76
N TYR A 238 14.29 -16.75 5.75
CA TYR A 238 14.62 -16.05 4.52
C TYR A 238 14.68 -14.53 4.71
N ARG A 239 13.77 -13.98 5.53
CA ARG A 239 13.56 -12.55 5.77
C ARG A 239 13.48 -11.74 4.47
N PRO A 240 12.35 -11.79 3.76
CA PRO A 240 12.12 -10.95 2.58
C PRO A 240 12.33 -9.46 2.92
N GLN A 241 12.73 -8.62 1.95
CA GLN A 241 12.85 -7.18 2.20
C GLN A 241 11.50 -6.57 2.57
N LEU A 242 10.44 -6.96 1.88
CA LEU A 242 9.06 -6.66 2.16
C LEU A 242 8.24 -7.96 2.10
N PHE A 243 7.29 -8.10 3.01
CA PHE A 243 6.33 -9.19 2.98
C PHE A 243 4.99 -8.74 3.54
N CYS A 244 3.91 -9.39 3.13
CA CYS A 244 2.61 -9.23 3.77
C CYS A 244 2.15 -10.53 4.44
N ILE A 245 1.36 -10.39 5.49
CA ILE A 245 0.70 -11.52 6.14
C ILE A 245 -0.80 -11.24 6.10
N ASN A 246 -1.53 -12.01 5.29
CA ASN A 246 -2.97 -11.95 5.19
C ASN A 246 -3.62 -13.08 5.99
N ASP A 247 -4.76 -12.76 6.58
CA ASP A 247 -5.57 -13.69 7.36
C ASP A 247 -6.72 -14.21 6.49
N ASP A 248 -6.53 -15.39 5.89
CA ASP A 248 -7.58 -16.13 5.21
C ASP A 248 -8.15 -17.25 6.11
N VAL A 249 -7.92 -17.17 7.43
CA VAL A 249 -8.42 -18.11 8.44
C VAL A 249 -9.93 -17.91 8.61
N THR A 250 -10.69 -19.00 8.54
CA THR A 250 -12.14 -18.97 8.69
C THR A 250 -12.60 -19.57 10.02
N SER A 251 -11.73 -20.34 10.67
CA SER A 251 -11.97 -21.01 11.95
C SER A 251 -11.56 -20.15 13.15
N ALA A 252 -12.52 -19.88 14.05
CA ALA A 252 -12.25 -19.11 15.27
C ALA A 252 -11.31 -19.83 16.25
N ASP A 253 -11.30 -21.16 16.26
CA ASP A 253 -10.47 -21.97 17.15
C ASP A 253 -9.00 -21.93 16.69
N ASP A 254 -8.76 -22.01 15.37
CA ASP A 254 -7.41 -21.95 14.79
C ASP A 254 -6.79 -20.55 14.90
N LEU A 255 -7.63 -19.50 14.95
CA LEU A 255 -7.18 -18.11 15.03
C LEU A 255 -6.30 -17.84 16.26
N ILE A 256 -6.61 -18.42 17.43
CA ILE A 256 -5.84 -18.17 18.66
C ILE A 256 -4.42 -18.74 18.53
N ASP A 257 -4.29 -19.96 18.02
CA ASP A 257 -3.00 -20.61 17.87
C ASP A 257 -2.18 -19.96 16.76
N ILE A 258 -2.81 -19.61 15.63
CA ILE A 258 -2.18 -18.87 14.53
C ILE A 258 -1.69 -17.50 15.03
N GLN A 259 -2.50 -16.73 15.75
CA GLN A 259 -2.09 -15.45 16.34
C GLN A 259 -0.87 -15.60 17.25
N ARG A 260 -0.82 -16.66 18.07
CA ARG A 260 0.34 -16.94 18.94
C ARG A 260 1.61 -17.20 18.12
N VAL A 261 1.50 -18.01 17.06
CA VAL A 261 2.64 -18.34 16.19
C VAL A 261 3.11 -17.11 15.40
N VAL A 262 2.18 -16.33 14.84
CA VAL A 262 2.47 -15.09 14.11
C VAL A 262 3.17 -14.09 15.03
N LYS A 263 2.59 -13.82 16.21
CA LYS A 263 3.17 -12.91 17.20
C LYS A 263 4.59 -13.32 17.58
N GLY A 264 4.79 -14.59 17.94
CA GLY A 264 6.12 -15.09 18.30
C GLY A 264 7.12 -14.99 17.14
N THR A 265 6.66 -15.18 15.90
CA THR A 265 7.50 -15.04 14.70
C THR A 265 7.89 -13.57 14.48
N LEU A 266 6.95 -12.65 14.57
CA LEU A 266 7.20 -11.21 14.44
C LEU A 266 8.12 -10.68 15.54
N GLU A 267 7.97 -11.16 16.79
CA GLU A 267 8.88 -10.81 17.90
C GLU A 267 10.32 -11.29 17.65
N ARG A 268 10.52 -12.43 16.98
CA ARG A 268 11.86 -12.91 16.60
C ARG A 268 12.45 -12.16 15.41
N ILE A 269 11.60 -11.70 14.48
CA ILE A 269 12.03 -10.89 13.33
C ILE A 269 12.35 -9.45 13.78
N PHE A 270 11.54 -8.90 14.70
CA PHE A 270 11.64 -7.53 15.21
C PHE A 270 11.75 -7.51 16.75
N PRO A 271 12.91 -7.89 17.32
CA PRO A 271 13.09 -8.06 18.76
C PRO A 271 13.13 -6.75 19.57
N GLU A 272 13.37 -5.60 18.92
CA GLU A 272 13.44 -4.31 19.59
C GLU A 272 12.04 -3.67 19.72
N SER A 273 11.60 -3.39 20.94
CA SER A 273 10.40 -2.60 21.20
C SER A 273 10.64 -1.13 20.85
N GLN A 274 9.74 -0.52 20.07
CA GLN A 274 9.83 0.89 19.66
C GLN A 274 9.73 1.84 20.87
N SER A 275 10.84 2.17 21.51
CA SER A 275 10.85 3.10 22.66
C SER A 275 11.08 4.56 22.27
N HIS A 276 11.61 4.86 21.07
CA HIS A 276 11.99 6.23 20.67
C HIS A 276 11.81 6.45 19.16
N TRP A 277 11.24 7.59 18.74
CA TRP A 277 11.13 8.08 17.35
C TRP A 277 11.66 9.50 17.21
#